data_AF-A0A1X2F6R4-F1
#
_entry.id   AF-A0A1X2F6R4-F1
#
_cell.length_a   1.000
_cell.length_b   1.000
_cell.length_c   1.000
_cell.angle_alpha   90.00
_cell.angle_beta   90.00
_cell.angle_gamma   90.00
#
_symmetry.space_group_name_H-M   'P 1'
#
loop_
_entity.id
_entity.type
_entity.pdbx_description
1 polymer ?
#
loop_
_entity_poly.entity_id
_entity_poly.type
_entity_poly.pdbx_seq_one_letter_code
_entity_poly.pdbx_strand_id
1 'polypeptide(L)'
;MAARRVDTRTVTTEAPEGLGKGFDSELGLTYLELTPDGGRAELKIHDKLLQPWGIVHGGVYCSIVESLASVCGHIWLSENGGGTVVGVNNNTDFLRAIGSGTVTAVSTPIHRGRRQQLWLITITDENDRLVARGQVRLQNMPAA
;
A
#
# COMPACT_ATOMS: atom_id res chain seq x y z
N MET A 1 13.56 14.47 27.65
CA MET A 1 13.67 13.24 26.84
C MET A 1 13.61 13.63 25.38
N ALA A 2 14.72 13.48 24.66
CA ALA A 2 14.88 14.00 23.31
C ALA A 2 14.01 13.24 22.31
N ALA A 3 13.27 13.97 21.48
CA ALA A 3 12.52 13.44 20.36
C ALA A 3 13.47 12.67 19.42
N ARG A 4 13.17 11.39 19.22
CA ARG A 4 13.88 10.54 18.26
C ARG A 4 13.57 11.10 16.87
N ARG A 5 14.52 11.84 16.28
CA ARG A 5 14.48 12.23 14.87
C ARG A 5 14.38 10.95 14.04
N VAL A 6 13.25 10.75 13.37
CA VAL A 6 13.12 9.77 12.30
C VAL A 6 13.88 10.34 11.12
N ASP A 7 14.93 9.64 10.68
CA ASP A 7 15.74 9.97 9.52
C ASP A 7 14.89 9.77 8.26
N THR A 8 14.47 10.86 7.61
CA THR A 8 13.64 10.89 6.39
C THR A 8 14.46 10.61 5.12
N ARG A 9 15.45 9.73 5.18
CA ARG A 9 16.16 9.25 4.00
C ARG A 9 15.35 8.19 3.27
N THR A 10 14.30 8.66 2.60
CA THR A 10 13.57 7.91 1.59
C THR A 10 14.50 7.65 0.40
N VAL A 11 15.01 6.42 0.30
CA VAL A 11 15.44 5.78 -0.94
C VAL A 11 14.11 5.35 -1.61
N THR A 12 13.67 5.72 -2.82
CA THR A 12 14.32 5.85 -4.14
C THR A 12 13.41 6.60 -5.16
N THR A 13 14.03 7.11 -6.24
CA THR A 13 13.55 7.41 -7.62
C THR A 13 12.05 7.72 -7.87
N GLU A 14 11.78 8.99 -8.23
CA GLU A 14 10.52 9.54 -8.80
C GLU A 14 9.20 8.91 -8.32
N ALA A 15 8.76 9.29 -7.12
CA ALA A 15 7.38 9.06 -6.69
C ALA A 15 6.38 9.81 -7.62
N PRO A 16 5.17 9.25 -7.87
CA PRO A 16 4.16 9.94 -8.67
C PRO A 16 3.82 11.35 -8.13
N GLU A 17 3.60 12.32 -9.02
CA GLU A 17 3.31 13.74 -8.68
C GLU A 17 2.04 13.94 -7.80
N GLY A 18 1.24 12.87 -7.63
CA GLY A 18 0.04 12.81 -6.81
C GLY A 18 0.10 11.83 -5.62
N LEU A 19 1.26 11.31 -5.26
CA LEU A 19 1.39 10.33 -4.18
C LEU A 19 0.73 10.83 -2.88
N GLY A 20 -0.13 10.00 -2.28
CA GLY A 20 -0.82 10.32 -1.03
C GLY A 20 -1.95 11.35 -1.15
N LYS A 21 -2.35 11.77 -2.36
CA LYS A 21 -3.54 12.60 -2.59
C LYS A 21 -4.79 11.73 -2.80
N GLY A 22 -5.96 12.36 -2.83
CA GLY A 22 -7.23 11.68 -3.12
C GLY A 22 -7.66 10.73 -2.00
N PHE A 23 -8.08 9.52 -2.35
CA PHE A 23 -8.67 8.60 -1.38
C PHE A 23 -7.67 8.11 -0.32
N ASP A 24 -6.39 7.96 -0.67
CA ASP A 24 -5.33 7.65 0.30
C ASP A 24 -5.25 8.69 1.42
N SER A 25 -5.40 9.97 1.06
CA SER A 25 -5.42 11.07 2.02
C SER A 25 -6.68 11.03 2.90
N GLU A 26 -7.84 10.67 2.35
CA GLU A 26 -9.09 10.57 3.13
C GLU A 26 -9.02 9.42 4.14
N LEU A 27 -8.30 8.34 3.80
CA LEU A 27 -8.03 7.23 4.72
C LEU A 27 -6.93 7.57 5.75
N GLY A 28 -6.05 8.54 5.45
CA GLY A 28 -4.90 8.86 6.29
C GLY A 28 -3.72 7.89 6.10
N LEU A 29 -3.58 7.29 4.91
CA LEU A 29 -2.48 6.39 4.57
C LEU A 29 -1.17 7.15 4.43
N THR A 30 -0.15 6.75 5.19
CA THR A 30 1.19 7.35 5.15
C THR A 30 2.20 6.37 4.57
N TYR A 31 2.84 6.75 3.47
CA TYR A 31 3.92 5.96 2.87
C TYR A 31 5.23 6.19 3.64
N LEU A 32 5.87 5.10 4.05
CA LEU A 32 7.11 5.12 4.85
C LEU A 32 8.34 4.83 4.00
N GLU A 33 8.23 3.90 3.06
CA GLU A 33 9.32 3.43 2.22
C GLU A 33 8.75 2.99 0.87
N LEU A 34 9.41 3.38 -0.22
CA LEU A 34 8.96 3.07 -1.58
C LEU A 34 10.17 2.79 -2.46
N THR A 35 10.21 1.58 -3.00
CA THR A 35 11.29 1.10 -3.86
C THR A 35 10.70 0.29 -5.02
N PRO A 36 11.49 0.04 -6.07
CA PRO A 36 11.09 -0.88 -7.14
C PRO A 36 10.81 -2.31 -6.65
N ASP A 37 11.37 -2.73 -5.51
CA ASP A 37 11.28 -4.10 -4.97
C ASP A 37 10.27 -4.25 -3.83
N GLY A 38 9.52 -3.20 -3.50
CA GLY A 38 8.57 -3.21 -2.41
C GLY A 38 8.40 -1.86 -1.75
N GLY A 39 7.58 -1.85 -0.70
CA GLY A 39 7.32 -0.63 0.04
C GLY A 39 6.63 -0.91 1.37
N ARG A 40 6.54 0.13 2.18
CA ARG A 40 5.87 0.10 3.48
C ARG A 40 5.00 1.33 3.64
N ALA A 41 3.82 1.14 4.22
CA ALA A 41 2.90 2.22 4.56
C ALA A 41 2.24 1.94 5.92
N GLU A 42 1.78 2.99 6.59
CA GLU A 42 1.05 2.90 7.85
C GLU A 42 -0.27 3.66 7.79
N LEU A 43 -1.24 3.21 8.58
CA LEU A 43 -2.51 3.90 8.77
C LEU A 43 -2.95 3.78 10.23
N LYS A 44 -3.28 4.93 10.84
CA LYS A 44 -3.87 4.99 12.17
C LYS A 44 -5.38 4.86 12.08
N ILE A 45 -5.95 3.91 12.81
CA ILE A 45 -7.38 3.65 12.81
C ILE A 45 -8.13 4.76 13.57
N HIS A 46 -9.20 5.26 12.97
CA HIS A 46 -10.13 6.23 13.54
C HIS A 46 -11.57 5.92 13.14
N ASP A 47 -12.53 6.55 13.82
CA ASP A 47 -13.96 6.18 13.76
C ASP A 47 -14.55 6.13 12.34
N LYS A 48 -14.15 7.05 11.45
CA LYS A 48 -14.60 7.05 10.05
C LYS A 48 -14.21 5.80 9.24
N LEU A 49 -13.20 5.06 9.70
CA LEU A 49 -12.70 3.83 9.04
C LEU A 49 -13.41 2.58 9.55
N LEU A 50 -14.22 2.72 10.59
CA LEU A 50 -14.96 1.62 11.17
C LEU A 50 -16.27 1.40 10.41
N GLN A 51 -16.62 0.14 10.27
CA GLN A 51 -17.96 -0.27 9.86
C GLN A 51 -18.91 -0.26 11.07
N PRO A 52 -20.25 -0.37 10.88
CA PRO A 52 -21.23 -0.21 11.96
C PRO A 52 -21.03 -1.10 13.19
N TRP A 53 -20.32 -2.23 13.05
CA TRP A 53 -20.03 -3.15 14.15
C TRP A 53 -18.74 -2.81 14.94
N GLY A 54 -18.16 -1.62 14.75
CA GLY A 54 -17.04 -1.12 15.57
C GLY A 54 -15.67 -1.72 15.24
N ILE A 55 -15.53 -2.37 14.09
CA ILE A 55 -14.26 -2.88 13.56
C ILE A 55 -13.92 -2.19 12.24
N VAL A 56 -12.67 -2.20 11.83
CA VAL A 56 -12.24 -1.58 10.56
C VAL A 56 -13.02 -2.18 9.40
N HIS A 57 -13.55 -1.32 8.53
CA HIS A 57 -14.24 -1.74 7.32
C HIS A 57 -13.24 -2.41 6.37
N GLY A 58 -13.56 -3.61 5.87
CA GLY A 58 -12.65 -4.40 5.02
C GLY A 58 -12.14 -3.64 3.78
N GLY A 59 -12.96 -2.75 3.23
CA GLY A 59 -12.58 -1.84 2.14
C GLY A 59 -11.35 -0.98 2.44
N VAL A 60 -11.08 -0.63 3.70
CA VAL A 60 -9.86 0.10 4.10
C VAL A 60 -8.62 -0.75 3.79
N TYR A 61 -8.64 -2.04 4.15
CA TYR A 61 -7.53 -2.95 3.84
C TYR A 61 -7.39 -3.15 2.33
N CYS A 62 -8.50 -3.32 1.60
CA CYS A 62 -8.46 -3.42 0.14
C CYS A 62 -7.80 -2.20 -0.49
N SER A 63 -8.10 -1.00 0.02
CA SER A 63 -7.51 0.25 -0.47
C SER A 63 -6.02 0.36 -0.13
N ILE A 64 -5.60 0.00 1.08
CA ILE A 64 -4.17 -0.05 1.42
C ILE A 64 -3.41 -1.02 0.48
N VAL A 65 -3.98 -2.20 0.24
CA VAL A 65 -3.45 -3.23 -0.67
C VAL A 65 -3.35 -2.67 -2.09
N GLU A 66 -4.40 -2.02 -2.60
CA GLU A 66 -4.46 -1.43 -3.95
C GLU A 66 -3.43 -0.32 -4.14
N SER A 67 -3.41 0.64 -3.22
CA SER A 67 -2.61 1.85 -3.35
C SER A 67 -1.12 1.51 -3.25
N LEU A 68 -0.72 0.69 -2.27
CA LEU A 68 0.68 0.32 -2.11
C LEU A 68 1.18 -0.55 -3.28
N ALA A 69 0.37 -1.48 -3.80
CA ALA A 69 0.73 -2.24 -5.00
C ALA A 69 0.93 -1.31 -6.20
N SER A 70 -0.01 -0.40 -6.44
CA SER A 70 -0.01 0.49 -7.60
C SER A 70 1.20 1.43 -7.58
N VAL A 71 1.55 1.99 -6.41
CA VAL A 71 2.72 2.86 -6.27
C VAL A 71 4.01 2.10 -6.51
N CYS A 72 4.22 0.95 -5.85
CA CYS A 72 5.42 0.13 -6.07
C CYS A 72 5.52 -0.37 -7.52
N GLY A 73 4.40 -0.77 -8.13
CA GLY A 73 4.35 -1.21 -9.51
C GLY A 73 4.62 -0.10 -10.51
N HIS A 74 4.20 1.12 -10.22
CA HIS A 74 4.55 2.30 -11.01
C HIS A 74 6.05 2.60 -10.93
N ILE A 75 6.63 2.65 -9.72
CA ILE A 75 8.06 2.92 -9.51
C ILE A 75 8.90 1.90 -10.28
N TRP A 76 8.58 0.61 -10.17
CA TRP A 76 9.27 -0.43 -10.93
C TRP A 76 9.13 -0.20 -12.44
N LEU A 77 7.93 0.10 -12.94
CA LEU A 77 7.70 0.29 -14.38
C LEU A 77 8.47 1.51 -14.92
N SER A 78 8.53 2.61 -14.16
CA SER A 78 9.29 3.81 -14.51
C SER A 78 10.77 3.52 -14.76
N GLU A 79 11.36 2.59 -14.00
CA GLU A 79 12.75 2.13 -14.20
C GLU A 79 12.89 1.05 -15.30
N ASN A 80 11.77 0.51 -15.79
CA ASN A 80 11.73 -0.64 -16.70
C ASN A 80 10.93 -0.34 -17.99
N GLY A 81 11.14 0.84 -18.57
CA GLY A 81 10.59 1.24 -19.85
C GLY A 81 9.46 2.27 -19.79
N GLY A 82 9.05 2.67 -18.59
CA GLY A 82 8.07 3.73 -18.37
C GLY A 82 6.63 3.34 -18.68
N GLY A 83 5.73 4.31 -18.53
CA GLY A 83 4.28 4.14 -18.69
C GLY A 83 3.53 4.23 -17.37
N THR A 84 2.35 3.65 -17.31
CA THR A 84 1.49 3.65 -16.12
C THR A 84 1.01 2.24 -15.77
N VAL A 85 0.52 2.07 -14.56
CA VAL A 85 -0.09 0.81 -14.11
C VAL A 85 -1.54 1.05 -13.75
N VAL A 86 -2.38 0.05 -13.99
CA VAL A 86 -3.78 0.03 -13.54
C VAL A 86 -4.09 -1.29 -12.84
N GLY A 87 -4.78 -1.22 -11.71
CA GLY A 87 -5.31 -2.40 -11.02
C GLY A 87 -6.39 -3.07 -11.84
N VAL A 88 -6.28 -4.38 -12.01
CA VAL A 88 -7.28 -5.20 -12.73
C VAL A 88 -7.90 -6.28 -11.85
N ASN A 89 -7.25 -6.64 -10.74
CA ASN A 89 -7.82 -7.52 -9.73
C ASN A 89 -7.16 -7.25 -8.38
N ASN A 90 -7.99 -7.09 -7.36
CA ASN A 90 -7.58 -7.04 -5.97
C ASN A 90 -8.35 -8.13 -5.22
N ASN A 91 -7.61 -9.06 -4.61
CA ASN A 91 -8.18 -10.07 -3.72
C ASN A 91 -7.53 -9.91 -2.35
N THR A 92 -8.33 -9.61 -1.34
CA THR A 92 -7.88 -9.35 0.04
C THR A 92 -8.62 -10.27 1.01
N ASP A 93 -7.84 -11.05 1.75
CA ASP A 93 -8.28 -11.88 2.88
C ASP A 93 -8.27 -11.03 4.16
N PHE A 94 -9.38 -11.05 4.92
CA PHE A 94 -9.46 -10.44 6.25
C PHE A 94 -9.27 -11.52 7.32
N LEU A 95 -8.19 -11.44 8.08
CA LEU A 95 -7.74 -12.53 8.97
C LEU A 95 -7.97 -12.23 10.45
N ARG A 96 -7.99 -10.95 10.83
CA ARG A 96 -8.28 -10.51 12.20
C ARG A 96 -9.04 -9.19 12.21
N ALA A 97 -10.09 -9.13 13.01
CA ALA A 97 -10.83 -7.90 13.26
C ALA A 97 -10.13 -7.06 14.34
N ILE A 98 -10.00 -5.76 14.08
CA ILE A 98 -9.51 -4.74 15.03
C ILE A 98 -10.39 -3.50 14.92
N GLY A 99 -10.48 -2.71 15.99
CA GLY A 99 -11.29 -1.47 16.04
C GLY A 99 -10.48 -0.21 16.37
N SER A 100 -9.18 -0.35 16.63
CA SER A 100 -8.29 0.75 17.01
C SER A 100 -6.83 0.36 16.76
N GLY A 101 -5.92 1.29 17.03
CA GLY A 101 -4.48 1.09 16.87
C GLY A 101 -3.97 1.59 15.53
N THR A 102 -2.80 1.10 15.13
CA THR A 102 -2.16 1.42 13.85
C THR A 102 -1.89 0.12 13.11
N VAL A 103 -2.09 0.13 11.80
CA VAL A 103 -1.70 -0.98 10.93
C VAL A 103 -0.52 -0.59 10.06
N THR A 104 0.36 -1.56 9.81
CA THR A 104 1.49 -1.42 8.89
C THR A 104 1.31 -2.39 7.74
N ALA A 105 1.42 -1.88 6.51
CA ALA A 105 1.36 -2.65 5.28
C ALA A 105 2.75 -2.77 4.66
N VAL A 106 3.10 -3.96 4.19
CA VAL A 106 4.35 -4.25 3.46
C VAL A 106 4.00 -4.86 2.12
N SER A 107 4.60 -4.34 1.05
CA SER A 107 4.44 -4.81 -0.32
C SER A 107 5.66 -5.61 -0.80
N THR A 108 5.42 -6.73 -1.46
CA THR A 108 6.44 -7.63 -2.02
C THR A 108 6.02 -8.08 -3.42
N PRO A 109 6.87 -7.97 -4.44
CA PRO A 109 6.54 -8.40 -5.79
C PRO A 109 6.50 -9.94 -5.85
N ILE A 110 5.42 -10.50 -6.36
CA ILE A 110 5.34 -11.92 -6.74
C ILE A 110 5.80 -12.09 -8.19
N HIS A 111 5.41 -11.17 -9.08
CA HIS A 111 5.75 -11.20 -10.50
C HIS A 111 5.83 -9.79 -11.07
N ARG A 112 6.83 -9.50 -11.90
CA ARG A 112 6.96 -8.26 -12.65
C ARG A 112 7.41 -8.59 -14.06
N GLY A 113 6.52 -8.43 -15.03
CA GLY A 113 6.77 -8.76 -16.43
C GLY A 113 6.43 -7.59 -17.36
N ARG A 114 6.60 -7.81 -18.66
CA ARG A 114 6.38 -6.76 -19.68
C ARG A 114 4.94 -6.21 -19.68
N ARG A 115 3.95 -7.09 -19.48
CA ARG A 115 2.51 -6.72 -19.58
C ARG A 115 1.82 -6.60 -18.24
N GLN A 116 2.25 -7.33 -17.22
CA GLN A 116 1.54 -7.42 -15.95
C GLN A 116 2.50 -7.54 -14.79
N GLN A 117 1.99 -7.16 -13.63
CA GLN A 117 2.65 -7.35 -12.35
C GLN A 117 1.67 -8.01 -11.38
N LEU A 118 2.21 -8.66 -10.36
CA LEU A 118 1.47 -9.22 -9.24
C LEU A 118 2.23 -8.89 -7.96
N TRP A 119 1.56 -8.25 -7.01
CA TRP A 119 2.12 -7.79 -5.76
C TRP A 119 1.36 -8.40 -4.59
N LEU A 120 2.08 -8.88 -3.59
CA LEU A 120 1.55 -9.31 -2.31
C LEU A 120 1.68 -8.17 -1.31
N ILE A 121 0.61 -7.92 -0.56
CA ILE A 121 0.60 -6.97 0.54
C ILE A 121 0.15 -7.69 1.80
N THR A 122 0.95 -7.58 2.86
CA THR A 122 0.59 -8.05 4.20
C THR A 122 0.37 -6.86 5.12
N ILE A 123 -0.68 -6.90 5.93
CA ILE A 123 -1.03 -5.86 6.88
C ILE A 123 -1.00 -6.43 8.29
N THR A 124 -0.19 -5.84 9.17
CA THR A 124 -0.05 -6.24 10.57
C THR A 124 -0.51 -5.14 11.53
N ASP A 125 -0.93 -5.53 12.74
CA ASP A 125 -1.13 -4.61 13.85
C ASP A 125 0.20 -4.27 14.56
N GLU A 126 0.12 -3.43 15.59
CA GLU A 126 1.26 -3.00 16.42
C GLU A 126 1.95 -4.13 17.21
N ASN A 127 1.35 -5.33 17.25
CA ASN A 127 1.91 -6.53 17.88
C ASN A 127 2.37 -7.55 16.82
N ASP A 128 2.60 -7.09 15.58
CA ASP A 128 3.01 -7.90 14.42
C ASP A 128 2.04 -9.02 14.06
N ARG A 129 0.77 -8.92 14.46
CA ARG A 129 -0.23 -9.94 14.14
C ARG A 129 -0.84 -9.64 12.79
N LEU A 130 -0.88 -10.63 11.90
CA LEU A 130 -1.41 -10.48 10.54
C LEU A 130 -2.93 -10.19 10.51
N VAL A 131 -3.29 -8.95 10.21
CA VAL A 131 -4.68 -8.43 10.19
C VAL A 131 -5.37 -8.77 8.89
N ALA A 132 -4.70 -8.51 7.78
CA ALA A 132 -5.18 -8.79 6.44
C ALA A 132 -3.99 -9.12 5.53
N ARG A 133 -4.27 -9.78 4.43
CA ARG A 133 -3.31 -9.89 3.32
C ARG A 133 -4.08 -9.78 2.02
N GLY A 134 -3.47 -9.21 1.00
CA GLY A 134 -4.09 -9.17 -0.31
C GLY A 134 -3.06 -9.20 -1.41
N GLN A 135 -3.53 -9.46 -2.62
CA GLN A 135 -2.70 -9.38 -3.81
C GLN A 135 -3.40 -8.56 -4.88
N VAL A 136 -2.59 -7.80 -5.62
CA VAL A 136 -3.07 -6.95 -6.70
C VAL A 136 -2.39 -7.34 -7.99
N ARG A 137 -3.20 -7.64 -9.00
CA ARG A 137 -2.75 -7.74 -10.38
C ARG A 137 -2.81 -6.36 -11.02
N LEU A 138 -1.68 -5.92 -11.54
CA LEU A 138 -1.56 -4.68 -12.29
C LEU A 138 -1.36 -5.00 -13.77
N GLN A 139 -2.00 -4.21 -14.62
CA GLN A 139 -1.73 -4.16 -16.06
C GLN A 139 -0.78 -2.99 -16.33
N ASN A 140 0.35 -3.26 -16.99
CA ASN A 140 1.25 -2.22 -17.47
C ASN A 140 0.66 -1.63 -18.75
N MET A 141 0.56 -0.31 -18.76
CA MET A 141 0.14 0.50 -19.90
C MET A 141 1.38 1.18 -20.46
N PRO A 142 1.69 1.03 -21.76
CA PRO A 142 2.83 1.70 -22.37
C PRO A 142 2.77 3.22 -22.21
N ALA A 143 3.94 3.87 -22.16
CA ALA A 143 4.00 5.31 -22.36
C ALA A 143 3.46 5.67 -23.75
N ALA A 144 2.69 6.76 -23.83
CA ALA A 144 2.16 7.29 -25.09
C ALA A 144 3.27 7.92 -25.94
#